data_AF-A0A496Z0L6-F1
#
_entry.id   AF-A0A496Z0L6-F1
#
_cell.length_a   1.000
_cell.length_b   1.000
_cell.length_c   1.000
_cell.angle_alpha   90.00
_cell.angle_beta   90.00
_cell.angle_gamma   90.00
#
_symmetry.space_group_name_H-M   'P 1'
#
loop_
_entity.id
_entity.type
_entity.pdbx_description
1 polymer ?
#
loop_
_entity_poly.entity_id
_entity_poly.type
_entity_poly.pdbx_seq_one_letter_code
_entity_poly.pdbx_strand_id
1 'polypeptide(L)'
;MEVEVIGGRVHLIPPKGILLELKPVIESKFNGGEFKFITDGFKLPSDRVTFEIETVVDDDCEICPAAVELISELAAKFENVIAKVYNITYIESPFPVSATPAFRINGRVRFSGIPLDPDNIKKYFGEFLKEAYVVTHPKLEWLINRIKTFAETYGYKRNPNDNAYLNIVYKLLKNIDEFGYPFCPCRPLKLQPGLLPEQIYELNKDKVCPCSHVHMDIKKYGHCLCGLFWTKAKVDEYINTRLKKYGWLIKEIEEVQKALDELKKRVVSGRGRVLAESLINKLQEIYAYLPD
;
A
#
# COMPACT_ATOMS: atom_id res chain seq x y z
N MET A 1 -17.61 -8.16 -24.89
CA MET A 1 -16.20 -8.38 -24.53
C MET A 1 -16.10 -9.82 -24.05
N GLU A 2 -15.25 -10.62 -24.69
CA GLU A 2 -15.03 -12.01 -24.30
C GLU A 2 -14.31 -12.03 -22.95
N VAL A 3 -14.79 -12.86 -22.01
CA VAL A 3 -14.21 -13.00 -20.68
C VAL A 3 -14.16 -14.48 -20.35
N GLU A 4 -12.98 -14.94 -19.97
CA GLU A 4 -12.79 -16.28 -19.42
C GLU A 4 -12.51 -16.20 -17.92
N VAL A 5 -13.07 -17.11 -17.13
CA VAL A 5 -12.93 -17.10 -15.68
C VAL A 5 -12.33 -18.41 -15.18
N ILE A 6 -11.16 -18.33 -14.55
CA ILE A 6 -10.43 -19.47 -13.98
C ILE A 6 -10.59 -19.45 -12.46
N GLY A 7 -10.87 -20.61 -11.86
CA GLY A 7 -11.05 -20.76 -10.41
C GLY A 7 -12.19 -19.90 -9.83
N GLY A 8 -13.12 -19.44 -10.68
CA GLY A 8 -14.19 -18.52 -10.34
C GLY A 8 -13.76 -17.09 -9.96
N ARG A 9 -12.46 -16.79 -10.00
CA ARG A 9 -11.90 -15.57 -9.38
C ARG A 9 -10.81 -14.87 -10.19
N VAL A 10 -10.27 -15.49 -11.24
CA VAL A 10 -9.35 -14.85 -12.19
C VAL A 10 -10.06 -14.64 -13.52
N HIS A 11 -10.33 -13.39 -13.87
CA HIS A 11 -11.00 -13.00 -15.11
C HIS A 11 -9.97 -12.57 -16.15
N LEU A 12 -9.92 -13.24 -17.30
CA LEU A 12 -9.07 -12.91 -18.43
C LEU A 12 -9.86 -12.13 -19.48
N ILE A 13 -9.40 -10.92 -19.82
CA ILE A 13 -10.21 -9.92 -20.52
C ILE A 13 -9.38 -9.23 -21.63
N PRO A 14 -9.57 -9.56 -22.92
CA PRO A 14 -10.07 -10.85 -23.40
C PRO A 14 -9.00 -11.95 -23.23
N PRO A 15 -9.37 -13.24 -23.29
CA PRO A 15 -8.42 -14.36 -23.24
C PRO A 15 -7.63 -14.47 -24.57
N LYS A 16 -6.76 -13.50 -24.84
CA LYS A 16 -5.92 -13.39 -26.05
C LYS A 16 -4.48 -13.02 -25.69
N GLY A 17 -3.58 -13.29 -26.63
CA GLY A 17 -2.14 -13.04 -26.46
C GLY A 17 -1.60 -13.72 -25.21
N ILE A 18 -0.84 -12.97 -24.40
CA ILE A 18 -0.21 -13.51 -23.20
C ILE A 18 -1.21 -14.12 -22.19
N LEU A 19 -2.48 -13.67 -22.17
CA LEU A 19 -3.48 -14.22 -21.25
C LEU A 19 -3.92 -15.64 -21.64
N LEU A 20 -3.99 -15.92 -22.94
CA LEU A 20 -4.31 -17.26 -23.43
C LEU A 20 -3.11 -18.21 -23.25
N GLU A 21 -1.90 -17.71 -23.48
CA GLU A 21 -0.66 -18.48 -23.31
C GLU A 21 -0.43 -18.87 -21.85
N LEU A 22 -0.74 -17.98 -20.90
CA LEU A 22 -0.55 -18.21 -19.47
C LEU A 22 -1.70 -18.97 -18.81
N LYS A 23 -2.80 -19.24 -19.53
CA LYS A 23 -3.94 -19.97 -18.98
C LYS A 23 -3.55 -21.27 -18.26
N PRO A 24 -2.71 -22.17 -18.81
CA PRO A 24 -2.29 -23.39 -18.11
C PRO A 24 -1.53 -23.11 -16.81
N VAL A 25 -0.73 -22.03 -16.78
CA VAL A 25 -0.02 -21.60 -15.57
C VAL A 25 -1.02 -21.16 -14.51
N ILE A 26 -2.03 -20.36 -14.87
CA ILE A 26 -3.08 -19.90 -13.97
C ILE A 26 -3.89 -21.08 -13.41
N GLU A 27 -4.33 -21.98 -14.28
CA GLU A 27 -5.06 -23.19 -13.89
C GLU A 27 -4.26 -24.05 -12.92
N SER A 28 -2.94 -24.17 -13.10
CA SER A 28 -2.09 -24.93 -12.18
C SER A 28 -2.12 -24.37 -10.74
N LYS A 29 -2.22 -23.05 -10.57
CA LYS A 29 -2.26 -22.42 -9.23
C LYS A 29 -3.49 -22.81 -8.42
N PHE A 30 -4.61 -23.08 -9.10
CA PHE A 30 -5.85 -23.54 -8.45
C PHE A 30 -5.89 -25.05 -8.21
N ASN A 31 -4.98 -25.81 -8.81
CA ASN A 31 -4.98 -27.28 -8.79
C ASN A 31 -3.76 -27.85 -8.07
N GLY A 32 -3.23 -27.14 -7.06
CA GLY A 32 -2.13 -27.62 -6.22
C GLY A 32 -0.73 -27.41 -6.80
N GLY A 33 -0.58 -26.58 -7.83
CA GLY A 33 0.71 -26.15 -8.36
C GLY A 33 1.49 -25.25 -7.39
N GLU A 34 2.80 -25.14 -7.61
CA GLU A 34 3.69 -24.35 -6.75
C GLU A 34 3.46 -22.83 -6.91
N PHE A 35 3.64 -22.08 -5.81
CA PHE A 35 3.61 -20.62 -5.80
C PHE A 35 5.03 -20.06 -5.80
N LYS A 36 5.33 -19.25 -6.81
CA LYS A 36 6.62 -18.62 -7.04
C LYS A 36 6.79 -17.33 -6.24
N PHE A 37 5.71 -16.57 -6.06
CA PHE A 37 5.76 -15.24 -5.47
C PHE A 37 5.05 -15.17 -4.12
N ILE A 38 3.90 -15.84 -3.97
CA ILE A 38 3.11 -15.80 -2.74
C ILE A 38 3.47 -16.98 -1.83
N THR A 39 4.67 -16.90 -1.25
CA THR A 39 5.22 -17.90 -0.34
C THR A 39 4.58 -17.86 1.06
N ASP A 40 5.02 -18.75 1.95
CA ASP A 40 4.50 -18.86 3.30
C ASP A 40 4.79 -17.60 4.14
N GLY A 41 3.75 -17.15 4.85
CA GLY A 41 3.81 -15.96 5.70
C GLY A 41 3.42 -14.64 5.02
N PHE A 42 3.03 -14.63 3.73
CA PHE A 42 2.25 -13.51 3.18
C PHE A 42 0.85 -13.51 3.84
N LYS A 43 0.38 -12.34 4.28
CA LYS A 43 -0.93 -12.17 4.89
C LYS A 43 -1.63 -10.98 4.26
N LEU A 44 -2.91 -11.16 3.93
CA LEU A 44 -3.75 -10.04 3.56
C LEU A 44 -3.97 -9.10 4.75
N PRO A 45 -4.22 -7.81 4.50
CA PRO A 45 -4.58 -6.86 5.56
C PRO A 45 -5.85 -7.28 6.33
N SER A 46 -6.80 -7.90 5.63
CA SER A 46 -8.06 -8.38 6.18
C SER A 46 -8.55 -9.59 5.38
N ASP A 47 -9.20 -10.53 6.07
CA ASP A 47 -9.92 -11.67 5.49
C ASP A 47 -11.43 -11.40 5.33
N ARG A 48 -11.90 -10.24 5.82
CA ARG A 48 -13.33 -9.87 5.83
C ARG A 48 -13.75 -8.98 4.67
N VAL A 49 -12.78 -8.37 3.98
CA VAL A 49 -13.04 -7.54 2.81
C VAL A 49 -12.58 -8.24 1.56
N THR A 50 -13.28 -8.01 0.45
CA THR A 50 -12.83 -8.45 -0.86
C THR A 50 -11.76 -7.49 -1.40
N PHE A 51 -10.68 -8.06 -1.93
CA PHE A 51 -9.68 -7.33 -2.71
C PHE A 51 -9.90 -7.63 -4.19
N GLU A 52 -10.51 -6.69 -4.90
CA GLU A 52 -10.59 -6.72 -6.36
C GLU A 52 -9.31 -6.07 -6.92
N ILE A 53 -8.50 -6.86 -7.62
CA ILE A 53 -7.23 -6.44 -8.22
C ILE A 53 -7.42 -6.43 -9.74
N GLU A 54 -7.54 -5.24 -10.30
CA GLU A 54 -7.55 -5.04 -11.74
C GLU A 54 -6.11 -4.87 -12.22
N THR A 55 -5.68 -5.70 -13.16
CA THR A 55 -4.32 -5.72 -13.71
C THR A 55 -4.38 -5.44 -15.19
N VAL A 56 -3.58 -4.50 -15.67
CA VAL A 56 -3.46 -4.10 -17.06
C VAL A 56 -2.12 -4.57 -17.59
N VAL A 57 -2.16 -5.31 -18.70
CA VAL A 57 -1.00 -5.91 -19.36
C VAL A 57 -1.10 -5.74 -20.87
N ASP A 58 -0.01 -5.93 -21.58
CA ASP A 58 0.04 -5.99 -23.04
C ASP A 58 1.02 -7.08 -23.51
N ASP A 59 0.92 -7.46 -24.78
CA ASP A 59 1.71 -8.53 -25.37
C ASP A 59 3.20 -8.19 -25.56
N ASP A 60 3.59 -6.91 -25.56
CA ASP A 60 4.97 -6.44 -25.76
C ASP A 60 5.72 -6.24 -24.42
N CYS A 61 5.08 -6.58 -23.30
CA CYS A 61 5.58 -6.35 -21.95
C CYS A 61 6.23 -7.60 -21.35
N GLU A 62 7.57 -7.63 -21.29
CA GLU A 62 8.36 -8.77 -20.78
C GLU A 62 8.06 -9.12 -19.30
N ILE A 63 7.64 -8.14 -18.50
CA ILE A 63 7.35 -8.31 -17.06
C ILE A 63 5.91 -8.76 -16.82
N CYS A 64 5.01 -8.53 -17.78
CA CYS A 64 3.58 -8.79 -17.63
C CYS A 64 3.24 -10.25 -17.32
N PRO A 65 3.92 -11.28 -17.88
CA PRO A 65 3.69 -12.66 -17.49
C PRO A 65 3.88 -12.92 -15.99
N ALA A 66 4.90 -12.33 -15.37
CA ALA A 66 5.14 -12.44 -13.94
C ALA A 66 4.03 -11.75 -13.12
N ALA A 67 3.49 -10.63 -13.61
CA ALA A 67 2.35 -9.97 -12.97
C ALA A 67 1.08 -10.83 -13.01
N VAL A 68 0.79 -11.48 -14.14
CA VAL A 68 -0.36 -12.38 -14.30
C VAL A 68 -0.24 -13.60 -13.39
N GLU A 69 0.95 -14.21 -13.31
CA GLU A 69 1.20 -15.32 -12.39
C GLU A 69 1.05 -14.89 -10.93
N LEU A 70 1.61 -13.74 -10.55
CA LEU A 70 1.53 -13.17 -9.19
C LEU A 70 0.07 -12.95 -8.72
N ILE A 71 -0.75 -12.27 -9.52
CA ILE A 71 -2.15 -12.00 -9.16
C ILE A 71 -2.98 -13.29 -9.14
N SER A 72 -2.60 -14.28 -9.95
CA SER A 72 -3.25 -15.58 -9.99
C SER A 72 -2.92 -16.40 -8.75
N GLU A 73 -1.68 -16.31 -8.24
CA GLU A 73 -1.30 -16.89 -6.95
C GLU A 73 -2.02 -16.22 -5.78
N LEU A 74 -2.16 -14.89 -5.79
CA LEU A 74 -2.94 -14.17 -4.78
C LEU A 74 -4.40 -14.64 -4.77
N ALA A 75 -5.03 -14.72 -5.95
CA ALA A 75 -6.37 -15.26 -6.08
C ALA A 75 -6.40 -16.72 -5.59
N ALA A 76 -5.58 -17.61 -6.11
CA ALA A 76 -5.57 -19.02 -5.70
C ALA A 76 -5.40 -19.20 -4.18
N LYS A 77 -4.51 -18.43 -3.54
CA LYS A 77 -4.23 -18.52 -2.09
C LYS A 77 -5.32 -17.95 -1.20
N PHE A 78 -5.97 -16.86 -1.60
CA PHE A 78 -6.89 -16.11 -0.74
C PHE A 78 -8.27 -16.02 -1.35
N GLU A 79 -9.26 -16.65 -0.72
CA GLU A 79 -10.64 -16.71 -1.23
C GLU A 79 -11.29 -15.34 -1.43
N ASN A 80 -10.90 -14.36 -0.64
CA ASN A 80 -11.38 -12.98 -0.70
C ASN A 80 -10.62 -12.10 -1.73
N VAL A 81 -9.80 -12.69 -2.60
CA VAL A 81 -9.16 -11.98 -3.72
C VAL A 81 -9.85 -12.35 -5.04
N ILE A 82 -10.19 -11.31 -5.82
CA ILE A 82 -10.69 -11.41 -7.19
C ILE A 82 -9.71 -10.67 -8.08
N ALA A 83 -9.21 -11.34 -9.12
CA ALA A 83 -8.29 -10.75 -10.08
C ALA A 83 -8.97 -10.55 -11.43
N LYS A 84 -8.86 -9.36 -12.01
CA LYS A 84 -9.33 -9.04 -13.37
C LYS A 84 -8.14 -8.59 -14.20
N VAL A 85 -7.79 -9.33 -15.23
CA VAL A 85 -6.62 -9.06 -16.07
C VAL A 85 -7.07 -8.59 -17.44
N TYR A 86 -6.72 -7.36 -17.77
CA TYR A 86 -7.07 -6.67 -19.00
C TYR A 86 -5.86 -6.64 -19.93
N ASN A 87 -5.97 -7.29 -21.10
CA ASN A 87 -4.93 -7.22 -22.13
C ASN A 87 -5.22 -6.06 -23.10
N ILE A 88 -4.51 -4.95 -22.91
CA ILE A 88 -4.76 -3.69 -23.63
C ILE A 88 -4.19 -3.69 -25.06
N THR A 89 -3.49 -4.75 -25.49
CA THR A 89 -3.21 -4.98 -26.92
C THR A 89 -4.50 -5.14 -27.71
N TYR A 90 -5.57 -5.64 -27.08
CA TYR A 90 -6.83 -5.99 -27.77
C TYR A 90 -8.04 -5.14 -27.35
N ILE A 91 -7.95 -4.40 -26.25
CA ILE A 91 -9.05 -3.60 -25.69
C ILE A 91 -8.53 -2.30 -25.07
N GLU A 92 -9.43 -1.36 -24.83
CA GLU A 92 -9.09 -0.17 -24.06
C GLU A 92 -8.86 -0.50 -22.59
N SER A 93 -7.92 0.23 -21.97
CA SER A 93 -7.63 0.10 -20.55
C SER A 93 -8.81 0.58 -19.68
N PRO A 94 -9.19 -0.14 -18.61
CA PRO A 94 -10.25 0.27 -17.68
C PRO A 94 -9.87 1.48 -16.79
N PHE A 95 -8.62 1.92 -16.84
CA PHE A 95 -8.12 3.14 -16.22
C PHE A 95 -6.90 3.72 -16.95
N PRO A 96 -6.59 5.01 -16.77
CA PRO A 96 -5.37 5.60 -17.29
C PRO A 96 -4.12 4.87 -16.78
N VAL A 97 -3.27 4.42 -17.70
CA VAL A 97 -2.00 3.73 -17.43
C VAL A 97 -0.88 4.42 -18.20
N SER A 98 0.29 4.54 -17.58
CA SER A 98 1.49 5.12 -18.21
C SER A 98 2.54 4.06 -18.58
N ALA A 99 2.43 2.86 -18.00
CA ALA A 99 3.30 1.72 -18.22
C ALA A 99 2.58 0.44 -17.79
N THR A 100 3.03 -0.70 -18.30
CA THR A 100 2.57 -2.04 -17.94
C THR A 100 3.69 -2.85 -17.28
N PRO A 101 3.37 -3.81 -16.38
CA PRO A 101 2.05 -4.06 -15.84
C PRO A 101 1.57 -2.89 -14.95
N ALA A 102 0.26 -2.63 -14.96
CA ALA A 102 -0.36 -1.65 -14.06
C ALA A 102 -1.48 -2.29 -13.26
N PHE A 103 -1.72 -1.77 -12.05
CA PHE A 103 -2.65 -2.34 -11.10
C PHE A 103 -3.60 -1.27 -10.58
N ARG A 104 -4.83 -1.66 -10.33
CA ARG A 104 -5.82 -0.90 -9.56
C ARG A 104 -6.48 -1.83 -8.54
N ILE A 105 -6.37 -1.49 -7.25
CA ILE A 105 -6.97 -2.28 -6.17
C ILE A 105 -8.21 -1.57 -5.64
N ASN A 106 -9.33 -2.29 -5.57
CA ASN A 106 -10.64 -1.82 -5.11
C ASN A 106 -11.07 -0.50 -5.79
N GLY A 107 -10.69 -0.29 -7.05
CA GLY A 107 -10.97 0.91 -7.82
C GLY A 107 -10.27 2.20 -7.37
N ARG A 108 -9.47 2.17 -6.29
CA ARG A 108 -8.92 3.37 -5.64
C ARG A 108 -7.40 3.48 -5.73
N VAL A 109 -6.66 2.46 -5.32
CA VAL A 109 -5.19 2.49 -5.26
C VAL A 109 -4.63 2.06 -6.60
N ARG A 110 -3.73 2.86 -7.19
CA ARG A 110 -3.13 2.59 -8.51
C ARG A 110 -1.61 2.63 -8.44
N PHE A 111 -0.96 1.71 -9.12
CA PHE A 111 0.49 1.66 -9.26
C PHE A 111 0.90 0.89 -10.53
N SER A 112 2.16 1.03 -10.94
CA SER A 112 2.70 0.38 -12.14
C SER A 112 4.06 -0.23 -11.85
N GLY A 113 4.36 -1.32 -12.55
CA GLY A 113 5.56 -2.12 -12.35
C GLY A 113 5.43 -3.10 -11.19
N ILE A 114 6.31 -4.10 -11.20
CA ILE A 114 6.50 -5.04 -10.08
C ILE A 114 8.00 -5.24 -9.86
N PRO A 115 8.45 -5.41 -8.60
CA PRO A 115 9.78 -5.95 -8.34
C PRO A 115 9.89 -7.37 -8.91
N LEU A 116 11.07 -7.76 -9.38
CA LEU A 116 11.33 -9.12 -9.89
C LEU A 116 11.76 -10.10 -8.79
N ASP A 117 12.12 -9.59 -7.61
CA ASP A 117 12.55 -10.38 -6.46
C ASP A 117 11.36 -10.72 -5.53
N PRO A 118 11.13 -12.00 -5.18
CA PRO A 118 9.99 -12.44 -4.37
C PRO A 118 9.83 -11.73 -3.01
N ASP A 119 10.94 -11.49 -2.30
CA ASP A 119 10.89 -10.82 -0.99
C ASP A 119 10.43 -9.37 -1.12
N ASN A 120 10.90 -8.68 -2.15
CA ASN A 120 10.46 -7.32 -2.47
C ASN A 120 9.00 -7.27 -2.91
N ILE A 121 8.50 -8.27 -3.65
CA ILE A 121 7.09 -8.36 -4.05
C ILE A 121 6.17 -8.39 -2.83
N LYS A 122 6.52 -9.18 -1.80
CA LYS A 122 5.74 -9.26 -0.55
C LYS A 122 5.60 -7.91 0.13
N LYS A 123 6.70 -7.18 0.31
CA LYS A 123 6.68 -5.84 0.92
C LYS A 123 5.89 -4.87 0.02
N TYR A 124 6.15 -4.90 -1.28
CA TYR A 124 5.57 -3.97 -2.25
C TYR A 124 4.04 -4.11 -2.34
N PHE A 125 3.52 -5.31 -2.63
CA PHE A 125 2.07 -5.54 -2.69
C PHE A 125 1.40 -5.43 -1.33
N GLY A 126 2.08 -5.83 -0.25
CA GLY A 126 1.54 -5.71 1.11
C GLY A 126 1.18 -4.28 1.48
N GLU A 127 1.99 -3.29 1.07
CA GLU A 127 1.69 -1.88 1.31
C GLU A 127 0.51 -1.38 0.48
N PHE A 128 0.42 -1.71 -0.81
CA PHE A 128 -0.72 -1.29 -1.64
C PHE A 128 -2.04 -1.95 -1.22
N LEU A 129 -2.01 -3.23 -0.83
CA LEU A 129 -3.20 -3.90 -0.29
C LEU A 129 -3.64 -3.26 1.02
N LYS A 130 -2.69 -2.89 1.89
CA LYS A 130 -2.99 -2.19 3.14
C LYS A 130 -3.58 -0.81 2.87
N GLU A 131 -2.99 -0.05 1.95
CA GLU A 131 -3.52 1.23 1.52
C GLU A 131 -4.94 1.08 0.97
N ALA A 132 -5.15 0.09 0.09
CA ALA A 132 -6.47 -0.20 -0.48
C ALA A 132 -7.49 -0.50 0.61
N TYR A 133 -7.16 -1.38 1.56
CA TYR A 133 -8.00 -1.66 2.72
C TYR A 133 -8.36 -0.38 3.47
N VAL A 134 -7.39 0.50 3.75
CA VAL A 134 -7.64 1.75 4.48
C VAL A 134 -8.54 2.69 3.69
N VAL A 135 -8.19 3.01 2.44
CA VAL A 135 -8.87 4.04 1.64
C VAL A 135 -10.27 3.61 1.17
N THR A 136 -10.53 2.30 1.11
CA THR A 136 -11.86 1.75 0.78
C THR A 136 -12.65 1.33 2.01
N HIS A 137 -12.14 1.55 3.23
CA HIS A 137 -12.81 1.11 4.44
C HIS A 137 -14.11 1.90 4.70
N PRO A 138 -15.25 1.25 4.98
CA PRO A 138 -16.53 1.94 5.20
C PRO A 138 -16.53 2.88 6.43
N LYS A 139 -15.64 2.63 7.39
CA LYS A 139 -15.47 3.45 8.61
C LYS A 139 -14.33 4.49 8.53
N LEU A 140 -13.66 4.64 7.38
CA LEU A 140 -12.52 5.55 7.26
C LEU A 140 -12.90 6.99 7.60
N GLU A 141 -13.91 7.55 6.92
CA GLU A 141 -14.30 8.95 7.11
C GLU A 141 -14.72 9.23 8.56
N TRP A 142 -15.47 8.32 9.15
CA TRP A 142 -15.84 8.38 10.57
C TRP A 142 -14.62 8.42 11.49
N LEU A 143 -13.64 7.52 11.25
CA LEU A 143 -12.45 7.42 12.07
C LEU A 143 -11.57 8.68 11.92
N ILE A 144 -11.37 9.15 10.69
CA ILE A 144 -10.58 10.36 10.40
C ILE A 144 -11.24 11.58 11.03
N ASN A 145 -12.56 11.73 10.93
CA ASN A 145 -13.28 12.83 11.57
C ASN A 145 -13.15 12.79 13.11
N ARG A 146 -13.26 11.59 13.70
CA ARG A 146 -13.05 11.38 15.13
C ARG A 146 -11.65 11.77 15.59
N ILE A 147 -10.61 11.37 14.83
CA ILE A 147 -9.22 11.73 15.10
C ILE A 147 -9.02 13.24 14.97
N LYS A 148 -9.49 13.84 13.87
CA LYS A 148 -9.34 15.26 13.58
C LYS A 148 -10.02 16.14 14.64
N THR A 149 -11.28 15.86 14.96
CA THR A 149 -12.06 16.60 15.96
C THR A 149 -11.35 16.60 17.31
N PHE A 150 -10.87 15.44 17.77
CA PHE A 150 -10.12 15.34 19.00
C PHE A 150 -8.80 16.14 18.94
N ALA A 151 -8.03 16.01 17.85
CA ALA A 151 -6.79 16.74 17.69
C ALA A 151 -7.01 18.26 17.73
N GLU A 152 -8.03 18.76 17.03
CA GLU A 152 -8.39 20.18 16.99
C GLU A 152 -8.85 20.70 18.36
N THR A 153 -9.70 19.94 19.06
CA THR A 153 -10.23 20.30 20.38
C THR A 153 -9.13 20.56 21.41
N TYR A 154 -8.05 19.77 21.36
CA TYR A 154 -6.95 19.82 22.33
C TYR A 154 -5.66 20.43 21.78
N GLY A 155 -5.68 20.98 20.55
CA GLY A 155 -4.50 21.60 19.92
C GLY A 155 -3.38 20.62 19.55
N TYR A 156 -3.70 19.34 19.37
CA TYR A 156 -2.77 18.32 18.91
C TYR A 156 -2.67 18.28 17.37
N LYS A 157 -1.63 17.62 16.89
CA LYS A 157 -1.38 17.33 15.48
C LYS A 157 -1.35 15.81 15.28
N ARG A 158 -1.62 15.34 14.06
CA ARG A 158 -1.37 13.94 13.72
C ARG A 158 0.13 13.66 13.66
N ASN A 159 0.50 12.39 13.69
CA ASN A 159 1.86 11.94 13.38
C ASN A 159 2.35 12.57 12.05
N PRO A 160 3.55 13.20 12.02
CA PRO A 160 4.10 13.79 10.80
C PRO A 160 4.69 12.77 9.81
N ASN A 161 4.87 11.51 10.21
CA ASN A 161 5.25 10.43 9.30
C ASN A 161 3.99 9.76 8.73
N ASP A 162 3.78 9.87 7.41
CA ASP A 162 2.57 9.40 6.74
C ASP A 162 2.44 7.87 6.77
N ASN A 163 3.54 7.13 6.62
CA ASN A 163 3.55 5.67 6.70
C ASN A 163 3.19 5.19 8.11
N ALA A 164 3.72 5.83 9.15
CA ALA A 164 3.36 5.55 10.53
C ALA A 164 1.89 5.91 10.82
N TYR A 165 1.43 7.05 10.32
CA TYR A 165 0.03 7.48 10.45
C TYR A 165 -0.92 6.48 9.79
N LEU A 166 -0.67 6.12 8.53
CA LEU A 166 -1.46 5.13 7.78
C LEU A 166 -1.48 3.78 8.52
N ASN A 167 -0.34 3.32 9.03
CA ASN A 167 -0.27 2.08 9.81
C ASN A 167 -1.09 2.12 11.10
N ILE A 168 -1.16 3.28 11.78
CA ILE A 168 -2.00 3.44 12.97
C ILE A 168 -3.48 3.42 12.58
N VAL A 169 -3.87 4.15 11.53
CA VAL A 169 -5.24 4.16 11.00
C VAL A 169 -5.67 2.76 10.58
N TYR A 170 -4.83 2.04 9.84
CA TYR A 170 -5.04 0.65 9.46
C TYR A 170 -5.37 -0.24 10.67
N LYS A 171 -4.55 -0.19 11.72
CA LYS A 171 -4.77 -1.03 12.91
C LYS A 171 -6.04 -0.63 13.68
N LEU A 172 -6.39 0.66 13.69
CA LEU A 172 -7.64 1.13 14.30
C LEU A 172 -8.87 0.64 13.54
N LEU A 173 -8.83 0.67 12.20
CA LEU A 173 -9.89 0.12 11.35
C LEU A 173 -10.01 -1.39 11.52
N LYS A 174 -8.86 -2.10 11.58
CA LYS A 174 -8.84 -3.53 11.86
C LYS A 174 -9.48 -3.89 13.20
N ASN A 175 -9.22 -3.09 14.24
CA ASN A 175 -9.87 -3.26 15.54
C ASN A 175 -11.39 -2.98 15.49
N ILE A 176 -11.84 -2.07 14.60
CA ILE A 176 -13.27 -1.85 14.37
C ILE A 176 -13.90 -3.08 13.71
N ASP A 177 -13.25 -3.64 12.70
CA ASP A 177 -13.74 -4.86 12.07
C ASP A 177 -13.78 -6.02 13.08
N GLU A 178 -12.67 -6.25 13.79
CA GLU A 178 -12.53 -7.39 14.71
C GLU A 178 -13.41 -7.28 15.96
N PHE A 179 -13.50 -6.09 16.57
CA PHE A 179 -14.08 -5.90 17.90
C PHE A 179 -15.20 -4.86 17.96
N GLY A 180 -15.54 -4.21 16.85
CA GLY A 180 -16.59 -3.18 16.77
C GLY A 180 -16.16 -1.77 17.19
N TYR A 181 -14.95 -1.59 17.74
CA TYR A 181 -14.46 -0.32 18.27
C TYR A 181 -13.00 -0.04 17.89
N PRO A 182 -12.60 1.24 17.72
CA PRO A 182 -11.23 1.61 17.38
C PRO A 182 -10.32 1.55 18.61
N PHE A 183 -10.11 0.38 19.21
CA PHE A 183 -9.23 0.24 20.37
C PHE A 183 -7.78 0.63 20.05
N CYS A 184 -7.02 1.18 21.01
CA CYS A 184 -5.63 1.57 20.76
C CYS A 184 -4.82 0.36 20.31
N PRO A 185 -4.15 0.42 19.15
CA PRO A 185 -3.28 -0.67 18.69
C PRO A 185 -2.02 -0.83 19.56
N CYS A 186 -1.81 0.07 20.53
CA CYS A 186 -0.66 0.15 21.40
C CYS A 186 -0.88 -0.45 22.79
N ARG A 187 -2.13 -0.81 23.14
CA ARG A 187 -2.47 -1.30 24.48
C ARG A 187 -3.12 -2.68 24.36
N PRO A 188 -2.57 -3.71 25.03
CA PRO A 188 -3.16 -5.04 25.01
C PRO A 188 -4.63 -5.01 25.46
N LEU A 189 -5.50 -5.65 24.70
CA LEU A 189 -6.90 -5.83 25.08
C LEU A 189 -7.03 -7.01 26.05
N LYS A 190 -7.93 -6.86 27.02
CA LYS A 190 -8.38 -7.96 27.87
C LYS A 190 -9.39 -8.76 27.05
N LEU A 191 -8.94 -9.88 26.50
CA LEU A 191 -9.74 -10.79 25.69
C LEU A 191 -9.79 -12.15 26.38
N GLN A 192 -10.94 -12.82 26.28
CA GLN A 192 -11.15 -14.20 26.72
C GLN A 192 -11.97 -14.93 25.65
N PRO A 193 -11.77 -16.24 25.44
CA PRO A 193 -12.60 -17.02 24.52
C PRO A 193 -14.08 -16.89 24.84
N GLY A 194 -14.90 -16.64 23.82
CA GLY A 194 -16.35 -16.54 23.95
C GLY A 194 -16.89 -15.19 24.44
N LEU A 195 -16.06 -14.17 24.63
CA LEU A 195 -16.57 -12.83 24.94
C LEU A 195 -17.39 -12.26 23.78
N LEU A 196 -18.56 -11.71 24.11
CA LEU A 196 -19.38 -10.91 23.20
C LEU A 196 -18.76 -9.51 23.01
N PRO A 197 -19.02 -8.83 21.88
CA PRO A 197 -18.48 -7.49 21.60
C PRO A 197 -18.71 -6.46 22.72
N GLU A 198 -19.87 -6.49 23.37
CA GLU A 198 -20.22 -5.59 24.47
C GLU A 198 -19.36 -5.83 25.71
N GLN A 199 -19.03 -7.09 25.98
CA GLN A 199 -18.15 -7.47 27.09
C GLN A 199 -16.71 -7.06 26.79
N ILE A 200 -16.24 -7.24 25.55
CA ILE A 200 -14.93 -6.75 25.10
C ILE A 200 -14.84 -5.24 25.29
N TYR A 201 -15.90 -4.51 24.92
CA TYR A 201 -16.00 -3.07 25.15
C TYR A 201 -15.90 -2.71 26.63
N GLU A 202 -16.74 -3.26 27.50
CA GLU A 202 -16.73 -2.89 28.91
C GLU A 202 -15.38 -3.15 29.59
N LEU A 203 -14.69 -4.24 29.23
CA LEU A 203 -13.36 -4.57 29.75
C LEU A 203 -12.24 -3.67 29.22
N ASN A 204 -12.47 -2.96 28.12
CA ASN A 204 -11.44 -2.22 27.38
C ASN A 204 -11.84 -0.79 26.98
N LYS A 205 -12.93 -0.24 27.54
CA LYS A 205 -13.44 1.09 27.18
C LYS A 205 -12.44 2.21 27.41
N ASP A 206 -11.52 2.04 28.36
CA ASP A 206 -10.38 2.93 28.61
C ASP A 206 -9.39 3.01 27.43
N LYS A 207 -9.41 2.01 26.55
CA LYS A 207 -8.51 1.88 25.39
C LYS A 207 -9.17 2.28 24.07
N VAL A 208 -10.46 2.59 24.04
CA VAL A 208 -11.14 3.06 22.81
C VAL A 208 -10.51 4.37 22.37
N CYS A 209 -10.02 4.46 21.13
CA CYS A 209 -9.35 5.65 20.61
C CYS A 209 -10.36 6.81 20.42
N PRO A 210 -10.03 8.06 20.81
CA PRO A 210 -8.90 8.47 21.65
C PRO A 210 -9.02 7.91 23.07
N CYS A 211 -7.99 7.20 23.55
CA CYS A 211 -8.03 6.48 24.82
C CYS A 211 -7.85 7.42 26.02
N SER A 212 -8.25 6.99 27.21
CA SER A 212 -8.16 7.80 28.44
C SER A 212 -6.73 8.22 28.81
N HIS A 213 -5.73 7.51 28.27
CA HIS A 213 -4.31 7.72 28.53
C HIS A 213 -3.68 8.81 27.66
N VAL A 214 -4.38 9.26 26.60
CA VAL A 214 -3.81 10.10 25.53
C VAL A 214 -3.18 11.40 26.07
N HIS A 215 -3.86 12.11 26.97
CA HIS A 215 -3.36 13.37 27.52
C HIS A 215 -2.16 13.16 28.44
N MET A 216 -2.17 12.07 29.22
CA MET A 216 -1.06 11.72 30.10
C MET A 216 0.19 11.39 29.29
N ASP A 217 0.05 10.57 28.25
CA ASP A 217 1.16 10.19 27.37
C ASP A 217 1.71 11.43 26.65
N ILE A 218 0.84 12.29 26.11
CA ILE A 218 1.27 13.53 25.42
C ILE A 218 1.98 14.48 26.37
N LYS A 219 1.49 14.67 27.60
CA LYS A 219 2.14 15.52 28.60
C LYS A 219 3.56 15.02 28.92
N LYS A 220 3.76 13.70 28.93
CA LYS A 220 5.03 13.08 29.29
C LYS A 220 6.03 13.03 28.12
N TYR A 221 5.57 12.74 26.90
CA TYR A 221 6.42 12.41 25.76
C TYR A 221 6.30 13.38 24.57
N GLY A 222 5.33 14.30 24.62
CA GLY A 222 4.99 15.16 23.49
C GLY A 222 4.15 14.48 22.40
N HIS A 223 3.86 13.18 22.55
CA HIS A 223 2.93 12.41 21.71
C HIS A 223 2.26 11.29 22.52
N CYS A 224 1.12 10.77 22.05
CA CYS A 224 0.48 9.63 22.70
C CYS A 224 1.27 8.33 22.44
N LEU A 225 1.05 7.27 23.23
CA LEU A 225 1.88 6.06 23.15
C LEU A 225 1.96 5.44 21.75
N CYS A 226 0.85 5.37 21.01
CA CYS A 226 0.86 4.86 19.63
C CYS A 226 1.48 5.83 18.61
N GLY A 227 1.77 7.07 19.00
CA GLY A 227 2.25 8.13 18.12
C GLY A 227 1.18 8.69 17.18
N LEU A 228 -0.12 8.57 17.47
CA LEU A 228 -1.17 9.16 16.64
C LEU A 228 -1.26 10.67 16.81
N PHE A 229 -1.32 11.14 18.06
CA PHE A 229 -1.48 12.54 18.44
C PHE A 229 -0.19 13.08 19.01
N TRP A 230 0.22 14.26 18.55
CA TRP A 230 1.47 14.94 18.87
C TRP A 230 1.20 16.38 19.29
N THR A 231 2.03 16.92 20.17
CA THR A 231 2.13 18.37 20.37
C THR A 231 2.77 19.02 19.15
N LYS A 232 2.46 20.30 18.90
CA LYS A 232 3.13 21.08 17.86
C LYS A 232 4.66 21.06 18.04
N ALA A 233 5.14 21.30 19.27
CA ALA A 233 6.57 21.30 19.57
C ALA A 233 7.27 19.98 19.20
N LYS A 234 6.63 18.83 19.47
CA LYS A 234 7.20 17.53 19.13
C LYS A 234 7.21 17.27 17.62
N VAL A 235 6.20 17.78 16.89
CA VAL A 235 6.20 17.75 15.41
C VAL A 235 7.35 18.60 14.86
N ASP A 236 7.55 19.81 15.38
CA ASP A 236 8.62 20.70 14.95
C ASP A 236 10.01 20.07 15.21
N GLU A 237 10.19 19.43 16.37
CA GLU A 237 11.39 18.65 16.70
C GLU A 237 11.63 17.51 15.70
N TYR A 238 10.59 16.74 15.35
CA TYR A 238 10.67 15.66 14.38
C TYR A 238 11.12 16.18 13.01
N ILE A 239 10.49 17.25 12.50
CA ILE A 239 10.80 17.85 11.21
C ILE A 239 12.24 18.35 11.19
N ASN A 240 12.67 19.08 12.21
CA ASN A 240 14.03 19.61 12.31
C ASN A 240 15.08 18.50 12.34
N THR A 241 14.81 17.40 13.05
CA THR A 241 15.71 16.23 13.09
C THR A 241 15.85 15.58 11.71
N ARG A 242 14.74 15.44 10.98
CA ARG A 242 14.73 14.90 9.61
C ARG A 242 15.46 15.83 8.64
N LEU A 243 15.23 17.14 8.71
CA LEU A 243 15.94 18.12 7.87
C LEU A 243 17.45 18.10 8.11
N LYS A 244 17.89 17.97 9.37
CA LYS A 244 19.33 17.83 9.68
C LYS A 244 19.91 16.54 9.10
N LYS A 245 19.19 15.43 9.17
CA LYS A 245 19.67 14.11 8.72
C LYS A 245 19.63 13.94 7.20
N TYR A 246 18.56 14.42 6.57
CA TYR A 246 18.22 14.15 5.17
C TYR A 246 18.22 15.39 4.28
N GLY A 247 18.48 16.58 4.82
CA GLY A 247 18.47 17.83 4.05
C GLY A 247 19.47 17.87 2.90
N TRP A 248 20.54 17.05 2.96
CA TRP A 248 21.46 16.88 1.84
C TRP A 248 20.79 16.17 0.65
N LEU A 249 19.91 15.18 0.88
CA LEU A 249 19.16 14.52 -0.19
C LEU A 249 18.28 15.50 -0.96
N ILE A 250 17.71 16.48 -0.27
CA ILE A 250 16.92 17.54 -0.91
C ILE A 250 17.80 18.29 -1.94
N LYS A 251 19.03 18.64 -1.56
CA LYS A 251 19.98 19.30 -2.47
C LYS A 251 20.38 18.41 -3.63
N GLU A 252 20.64 17.12 -3.39
CA GLU A 252 20.96 16.18 -4.48
C GLU A 252 19.79 16.03 -5.46
N ILE A 253 18.54 16.01 -4.96
CA ILE A 253 17.34 15.98 -5.80
C ILE A 253 17.21 17.28 -6.61
N GLU A 254 17.50 18.44 -6.02
CA GLU A 254 17.52 19.73 -6.74
C GLU A 254 18.56 19.74 -7.87
N GLU A 255 19.74 19.15 -7.66
CA GLU A 255 20.74 19.01 -8.72
C GLU A 255 20.29 18.06 -9.84
N VAL A 256 19.65 16.94 -9.49
CA VAL A 256 19.03 16.03 -10.48
C VAL A 256 17.97 16.76 -11.30
N GLN A 257 17.13 17.60 -10.68
CA GLN A 257 16.14 18.40 -11.40
C GLN A 257 16.77 19.35 -12.42
N LYS A 258 17.84 20.06 -12.05
CA LYS A 258 18.58 20.93 -12.98
C LYS A 258 19.17 20.14 -14.15
N ALA A 259 19.74 18.97 -13.87
CA ALA A 259 20.31 18.10 -14.90
C ALA A 259 19.24 17.50 -15.83
N LEU A 260 18.03 17.21 -15.33
CA LEU A 260 16.89 16.82 -16.16
C LEU A 260 16.46 17.94 -17.12
N ASP A 261 16.50 19.20 -16.69
CA ASP A 261 16.21 20.34 -17.59
C ASP A 261 17.28 20.52 -18.66
N GLU A 262 18.54 20.22 -18.35
CA GLU A 262 19.59 20.16 -19.37
C GLU A 262 19.39 18.98 -20.33
N LEU A 263 18.99 17.81 -19.81
CA LEU A 263 18.71 16.63 -20.63
C LEU A 263 17.64 16.93 -21.69
N LYS A 264 16.57 17.65 -21.34
CA LYS A 264 15.54 18.10 -22.30
C LYS A 264 16.14 18.84 -23.50
N LYS A 265 17.08 19.75 -23.26
CA LYS A 265 17.77 20.50 -24.33
C LYS A 265 18.64 19.58 -25.20
N ARG A 266 19.26 18.57 -24.58
CA ARG A 266 20.16 17.63 -25.25
C ARG A 266 19.47 16.51 -26.03
N VAL A 267 18.15 16.33 -25.87
CA VAL A 267 17.35 15.43 -26.72
C VAL A 267 17.48 15.82 -28.19
N VAL A 268 17.45 17.13 -28.48
CA VAL A 268 17.53 17.66 -29.85
C VAL A 268 18.97 17.74 -30.35
N SER A 269 19.94 18.05 -29.47
CA SER A 269 21.33 18.27 -29.88
C SER A 269 22.16 17.00 -30.10
N GLY A 270 21.65 15.83 -29.73
CA GLY A 270 22.45 14.63 -29.52
C GLY A 270 23.36 14.75 -28.28
N ARG A 271 23.80 13.61 -27.70
CA ARG A 271 24.53 13.48 -26.41
C ARG A 271 23.70 13.45 -25.12
N GLY A 272 22.38 13.23 -25.21
CA GLY A 272 21.53 13.04 -24.02
C GLY A 272 21.80 11.74 -23.25
N ARG A 273 22.24 10.66 -23.93
CA ARG A 273 22.37 9.32 -23.35
C ARG A 273 23.32 9.25 -22.14
N VAL A 274 24.52 9.82 -22.27
CA VAL A 274 25.52 9.85 -21.17
C VAL A 274 24.99 10.63 -19.96
N LEU A 275 24.28 11.74 -20.19
CA LEU A 275 23.68 12.50 -19.11
C LEU A 275 22.53 11.73 -18.44
N ALA A 276 21.71 11.03 -19.22
CA ALA A 276 20.65 10.18 -18.69
C ALA A 276 21.20 9.04 -17.83
N GLU A 277 22.26 8.36 -18.28
CA GLU A 277 22.95 7.31 -17.51
C GLU A 277 23.48 7.85 -16.17
N SER A 278 24.13 9.03 -16.19
CA SER A 278 24.59 9.69 -14.96
C SER A 278 23.43 10.04 -14.01
N LEU A 279 22.29 10.48 -14.54
CA LEU A 279 21.09 10.80 -13.73
C LEU A 279 20.49 9.56 -13.09
N ILE A 280 20.42 8.44 -13.83
CA ILE A 280 19.92 7.16 -13.31
C ILE A 280 20.78 6.68 -12.14
N ASN A 281 22.10 6.69 -12.30
CA ASN A 281 23.03 6.31 -11.22
C ASN A 281 22.84 7.20 -9.99
N LYS A 282 22.67 8.52 -10.21
CA LYS A 282 22.45 9.46 -9.11
C LYS A 282 21.14 9.21 -8.37
N LEU A 283 20.07 8.88 -9.09
CA LEU A 283 18.80 8.51 -8.51
C LEU A 283 18.88 7.21 -7.71
N GLN A 284 19.68 6.23 -8.17
CA GLN A 284 19.94 5.00 -7.41
C GLN A 284 20.68 5.28 -6.10
N GLU A 285 21.68 6.17 -6.11
CA GLU A 285 22.35 6.63 -4.87
C GLU A 285 21.35 7.28 -3.92
N ILE A 286 20.55 8.25 -4.40
CA ILE A 286 19.54 8.94 -3.59
C ILE A 286 18.56 7.93 -2.98
N TYR A 287 18.06 7.00 -3.79
CA TYR A 287 17.11 5.97 -3.37
C TYR A 287 17.63 5.16 -2.18
N ALA A 288 18.91 4.79 -2.17
CA ALA A 288 19.52 4.01 -1.09
C ALA A 288 19.50 4.72 0.29
N TYR A 289 19.34 6.04 0.31
CA TYR A 289 19.31 6.84 1.53
C TYR A 289 17.95 7.45 1.85
N LEU A 290 16.95 7.25 0.96
CA LEU A 290 15.60 7.71 1.23
C LEU A 290 15.06 7.00 2.48
N PRO A 291 14.45 7.75 3.41
CA PRO A 291 13.84 7.13 4.57
C PRO A 291 12.57 6.36 4.19
N ASP A 292 12.35 5.24 4.87
CA ASP A 292 11.02 4.61 4.96
C ASP A 292 9.97 5.56 5.56
#